data_AF-A0A3N1B0H1-F1
#
_entry.id   AF-A0A3N1B0H1-F1
#
_cell.length_a   1.000
_cell.length_b   1.000
_cell.length_c   1.000
_cell.angle_alpha   90.00
_cell.angle_beta   90.00
_cell.angle_gamma   90.00
#
_symmetry.space_group_name_H-M   'P 1'
#
loop_
_entity.id
_entity.type
_entity.pdbx_description
1 polymer ?
#
loop_
_entity_poly.entity_id
_entity_poly.type
_entity_poly.pdbx_seq_one_letter_code
_entity_poly.pdbx_strand_id
1 'polypeptide(L)'
;MVDEYRQWREANLRKFQIVQCVVTGHREHFGVEVSLTSPPSGLRAFIDFVMLAEAGMRVTPSDFPPVGSVIEAVAIDFMPWGELRLSARQSSISRQRELE
;
A
#
# COMPACT_ATOMS: atom_id res chain seq x y z
N MET A 1 -19.34 -11.93 -4.28
CA MET A 1 -18.85 -11.00 -3.23
C MET A 1 -18.36 -11.85 -2.07
N VAL A 2 -17.10 -12.27 -2.12
CA VAL A 2 -16.49 -13.02 -1.01
C VAL A 2 -15.83 -12.00 -0.11
N ASP A 3 -16.46 -11.75 1.03
CA ASP A 3 -15.83 -11.50 2.32
C ASP A 3 -14.76 -10.39 2.46
N GLU A 4 -14.92 -9.26 1.76
CA GLU A 4 -14.07 -8.06 1.95
C GLU A 4 -13.97 -7.70 3.45
N TYR A 5 -15.10 -7.72 4.16
CA TYR A 5 -15.16 -7.48 5.61
C TYR A 5 -14.35 -8.48 6.44
N ARG A 6 -14.26 -9.75 6.04
CA ARG A 6 -13.47 -10.74 6.75
C ARG A 6 -11.99 -10.52 6.56
N GLN A 7 -11.54 -10.19 5.35
CA GLN A 7 -10.12 -9.92 5.09
C GLN A 7 -9.61 -8.75 5.94
N TRP A 8 -10.37 -7.65 6.00
CA TRP A 8 -10.05 -6.52 6.89
C TRP A 8 -9.97 -6.92 8.37
N ARG A 9 -10.92 -7.73 8.83
CA ARG A 9 -10.94 -8.21 10.22
C ARG A 9 -9.80 -9.15 10.56
N GLU A 10 -9.51 -10.13 9.70
CA GLU A 10 -8.40 -11.08 9.87
C GLU A 10 -7.04 -10.36 9.81
N ALA A 11 -6.95 -9.33 8.98
CA ALA A 11 -5.78 -8.46 8.89
C ALA A 11 -5.58 -7.54 10.10
N ASN A 12 -6.59 -7.38 10.96
CA ASN A 12 -6.65 -6.33 11.97
C ASN A 12 -6.34 -4.93 11.39
N LEU A 13 -6.86 -4.66 10.20
CA LEU A 13 -6.71 -3.40 9.48
C LEU A 13 -8.08 -2.81 9.16
N ARG A 14 -8.12 -1.51 8.96
CA ARG A 14 -9.30 -0.82 8.43
C ARG A 14 -9.03 -0.35 7.00
N LYS A 15 -10.08 -0.37 6.17
CA LYS A 15 -10.03 0.29 4.86
C LYS A 15 -9.71 1.77 5.07
N PHE A 16 -8.77 2.28 4.28
CA PHE A 16 -8.20 3.62 4.36
C PHE A 16 -7.37 3.95 5.60
N GLN A 17 -6.99 2.95 6.40
CA GLN A 17 -6.03 3.16 7.48
C GLN A 17 -4.66 3.56 6.93
N ILE A 18 -4.02 4.55 7.58
CA ILE A 18 -2.61 4.88 7.35
C ILE A 18 -1.75 3.78 7.98
N VAL A 19 -0.77 3.29 7.21
CA VAL A 19 0.16 2.25 7.61
C VAL A 19 1.60 2.68 7.30
N GLN A 20 2.55 2.13 8.05
CA GLN A 20 3.95 2.13 7.67
C GLN A 20 4.34 0.78 7.10
N CYS A 21 5.14 0.79 6.05
CA CYS A 21 5.64 -0.41 5.41
C CYS A 21 7.08 -0.21 4.93
N VAL A 22 7.78 -1.32 4.71
CA VAL A 22 9.14 -1.33 4.15
C VAL A 22 9.11 -2.01 2.79
N VAL A 23 9.82 -1.46 1.80
CA VAL A 23 9.96 -2.09 0.48
C VAL A 23 10.80 -3.35 0.60
N THR A 24 10.25 -4.48 0.16
CA THR A 24 10.92 -5.78 0.16
C THR A 24 11.38 -6.21 -1.23
N GLY A 25 10.81 -5.62 -2.29
CA GLY A 25 11.14 -5.98 -3.66
C GLY A 25 10.49 -5.03 -4.68
N HIS A 26 10.90 -5.16 -5.93
CA HIS A 26 10.29 -4.45 -7.08
C HIS A 26 9.53 -5.45 -7.94
N ARG A 27 8.32 -5.08 -8.38
CA ARG A 27 7.46 -5.91 -9.25
C ARG A 27 7.68 -5.54 -10.72
N GLU A 28 8.91 -5.65 -11.20
CA GLU A 28 9.33 -5.21 -12.54
C GLU A 28 8.89 -3.78 -12.87
N HIS A 29 7.82 -3.60 -13.66
CA HIS A 29 7.26 -2.32 -14.07
C HIS A 29 5.89 -2.02 -13.43
N PHE A 30 5.41 -2.89 -12.54
CA PHE A 30 4.09 -2.78 -11.93
C PHE A 30 4.08 -2.05 -10.58
N GLY A 31 5.24 -1.86 -9.95
CA GLY A 31 5.35 -1.15 -8.66
C GLY A 31 6.29 -1.87 -7.70
N VAL A 32 5.98 -1.82 -6.40
CA VAL A 32 6.85 -2.36 -5.35
C VAL A 32 6.10 -3.32 -4.42
N GLU A 33 6.81 -4.33 -3.94
CA GLU A 33 6.38 -5.22 -2.86
C GLU A 33 6.76 -4.60 -1.52
N VAL A 34 5.87 -4.72 -0.54
CA VAL A 34 6.10 -4.14 0.79
C VAL A 34 5.64 -5.08 1.90
N SER A 35 6.28 -4.95 3.05
CA SER A 35 5.85 -5.57 4.31
C SER A 35 5.39 -4.49 5.28
N LEU A 36 4.21 -4.64 5.87
CA LEU A 36 3.71 -3.70 6.88
C LEU A 36 4.55 -3.81 8.16
N THR A 37 4.97 -2.65 8.67
CA THR A 37 5.72 -2.51 9.92
C THR A 37 4.88 -1.88 11.03
N SER A 38 3.84 -1.12 10.68
CA SER A 38 2.90 -0.55 11.65
C SER A 38 1.48 -0.37 11.05
N PRO A 39 0.47 -1.11 11.55
CA PRO A 39 0.60 -2.29 12.41
C PRO A 39 1.20 -3.49 11.62
N PRO A 40 2.03 -4.35 12.23
CA PRO A 40 2.49 -5.58 11.59
C PRO A 40 1.31 -6.52 11.32
N SER A 41 1.17 -7.03 10.10
CA SER A 41 0.06 -7.93 9.73
C SER A 41 0.48 -9.29 9.16
N GLY A 42 1.77 -9.47 8.81
CA GLY A 42 2.26 -10.67 8.12
C GLY A 42 1.68 -10.89 6.72
N LEU A 43 0.84 -9.96 6.24
CA LEU A 43 0.19 -10.03 4.94
C LEU A 43 1.15 -9.62 3.84
N ARG A 44 0.98 -10.24 2.67
CA ARG A 44 1.59 -9.75 1.45
C ARG A 44 0.91 -8.45 1.03
N ALA A 45 1.70 -7.41 0.79
CA ALA A 45 1.21 -6.12 0.37
C ALA A 45 2.06 -5.55 -0.78
N PHE A 46 1.47 -4.64 -1.55
CA PHE A 46 2.14 -3.96 -2.65
C PHE A 46 1.59 -2.57 -2.88
N ILE A 47 2.37 -1.74 -3.57
CA ILE A 47 1.96 -0.44 -4.10
C ILE A 47 2.17 -0.47 -5.61
N ASP A 48 1.10 -0.27 -6.40
CA ASP A 48 1.24 -0.15 -7.85
C ASP A 48 2.03 1.12 -8.22
N PHE A 49 2.70 1.11 -9.36
CA PHE A 49 3.43 2.28 -9.85
C PHE A 49 2.53 3.52 -9.98
N VAL A 50 1.26 3.34 -10.34
CA VAL A 50 0.28 4.44 -10.42
C VAL A 50 -0.07 5.03 -9.05
N MET A 51 0.18 4.30 -7.97
CA MET A 51 -0.09 4.70 -6.59
C MET A 51 1.18 5.17 -5.85
N LEU A 52 2.35 5.16 -6.50
CA LEU A 52 3.61 5.69 -5.95
C LEU A 52 3.70 7.22 -6.03
N ALA A 53 2.94 7.85 -6.93
CA ALA A 53 2.94 9.29 -7.12
C ALA A 53 1.54 9.82 -7.43
N GLU A 54 1.40 11.15 -7.38
CA GLU A 54 0.15 11.82 -7.70
C GLU A 54 -0.29 11.59 -9.14
N ALA A 55 -1.60 11.74 -9.37
CA ALA A 55 -2.16 11.62 -10.71
C ALA A 55 -1.49 12.63 -11.66
N GLY A 56 -1.08 12.15 -12.83
CA GLY A 56 -0.36 12.97 -13.84
C GLY A 56 1.16 12.96 -13.69
N MET A 57 1.72 12.42 -12.61
CA MET A 57 3.16 12.19 -12.50
C MET A 57 3.51 10.85 -13.15
N ARG A 58 4.48 10.88 -14.08
CA ARG A 58 5.01 9.64 -14.67
C ARG A 58 5.96 9.00 -13.68
N VAL A 59 5.68 7.76 -13.31
CA VAL A 59 6.57 6.90 -12.52
C VAL A 59 7.13 5.82 -13.45
N THR A 60 8.45 5.67 -13.45
CA THR A 60 9.17 4.61 -14.16
C THR A 60 9.90 3.72 -13.15
N PRO A 61 10.36 2.52 -13.53
CA PRO A 61 11.06 1.63 -12.59
C PRO A 61 12.29 2.25 -11.92
N SER A 62 12.97 3.20 -12.58
CA SER A 62 14.08 3.94 -11.97
C SER A 62 13.66 4.89 -10.86
N ASP A 63 12.37 5.24 -10.78
CA ASP A 63 11.79 6.09 -9.74
C ASP A 63 11.27 5.26 -8.55
N PHE A 64 11.32 3.93 -8.63
CA PHE A 64 10.79 3.07 -7.56
C PHE A 64 11.63 3.23 -6.28
N PRO A 65 10.99 3.38 -5.11
CA PRO A 65 11.72 3.45 -3.86
C PRO A 65 12.59 2.20 -3.67
N PRO A 66 13.83 2.33 -3.17
CA PRO A 66 14.75 1.20 -3.07
C PRO A 66 14.27 0.19 -2.01
N VAL A 67 14.67 -1.07 -2.16
CA VAL A 67 14.46 -2.11 -1.14
C VAL A 67 15.06 -1.66 0.20
N GLY A 68 14.33 -1.86 1.29
CA GLY A 68 14.67 -1.40 2.63
C GLY A 68 14.20 0.02 2.97
N SER A 69 13.69 0.79 2.01
CA SER A 69 13.09 2.10 2.27
C SER A 69 11.75 1.98 2.99
N VAL A 70 11.49 2.90 3.92
CA VAL A 70 10.23 2.98 4.66
C VAL A 70 9.28 3.92 3.92
N ILE A 71 8.04 3.48 3.74
CA ILE A 71 6.97 4.21 3.06
C ILE A 71 5.78 4.30 4.00
N GLU A 72 5.25 5.52 4.14
CA GLU A 72 3.91 5.73 4.67
C GLU A 72 2.91 5.58 3.53
N ALA A 73 1.83 4.84 3.77
CA ALA A 73 0.82 4.55 2.76
C ALA A 73 -0.57 4.38 3.39
N VAL A 74 -1.58 4.30 2.54
CA VAL A 74 -2.98 4.08 2.92
C VAL A 74 -3.44 2.72 2.42
N ALA A 75 -4.09 1.92 3.26
CA ALA A 75 -4.67 0.65 2.89
C ALA A 75 -5.92 0.86 2.00
N ILE A 76 -5.88 0.42 0.74
CA ILE A 76 -6.95 0.74 -0.22
C ILE A 76 -7.93 -0.42 -0.38
N ASP A 77 -7.43 -1.61 -0.68
CA ASP A 77 -8.27 -2.77 -0.96
C ASP A 77 -7.50 -4.08 -0.84
N PHE A 78 -8.23 -5.20 -0.74
CA PHE A 78 -7.66 -6.53 -0.94
C PHE A 78 -7.90 -7.00 -2.37
N MET A 79 -6.85 -7.49 -3.02
CA MET A 79 -6.98 -8.14 -4.31
C MET A 79 -7.77 -9.45 -4.16
N PRO A 80 -8.42 -9.97 -5.22
CA PRO A 80 -9.16 -11.24 -5.16
C PRO A 80 -8.33 -12.44 -4.67
N TRP A 81 -7.00 -12.39 -4.81
CA TRP A 81 -6.04 -13.39 -4.34
C TRP A 81 -5.46 -13.11 -2.94
N GLY A 82 -5.94 -12.09 -2.23
CA GLY A 82 -5.64 -11.80 -0.83
C GLY A 82 -4.46 -10.87 -0.54
N GLU A 83 -3.78 -10.33 -1.56
CA GLU A 83 -2.76 -9.30 -1.35
C GLU A 83 -3.39 -7.95 -1.01
N LEU A 84 -2.80 -7.23 -0.04
CA LEU A 84 -3.24 -5.89 0.33
C LEU A 84 -2.65 -4.85 -0.63
N ARG A 85 -3.51 -4.08 -1.28
CA ARG A 85 -3.13 -2.96 -2.13
C ARG A 85 -3.05 -1.68 -1.32
N LEU A 86 -1.94 -0.97 -1.43
CA LEU A 86 -1.67 0.29 -0.73
C LEU A 86 -1.55 1.48 -1.72
N SER A 87 -1.72 2.68 -1.18
CA SER A 87 -1.45 3.95 -1.89
C SER A 87 -0.43 4.79 -1.13
N ALA A 88 0.68 5.15 -1.77
CA ALA A 88 1.68 6.07 -1.23
C ALA A 88 1.49 7.52 -1.73
N ARG A 89 0.36 7.83 -2.38
CA ARG A 89 0.05 9.19 -2.80
C ARG A 89 -0.10 10.10 -1.59
N GLN A 90 0.57 11.24 -1.63
CA GLN A 90 0.51 12.23 -0.56
C GLN A 90 -0.93 12.73 -0.36
N SER A 91 -1.70 12.91 -1.44
CA SER A 91 -3.11 13.28 -1.39
C SER A 91 -3.98 12.24 -0.68
N SER A 92 -3.66 10.95 -0.81
CA SER A 92 -4.37 9.89 -0.09
C SER A 92 -4.06 9.96 1.40
N ILE A 93 -2.79 10.12 1.76
CA ILE A 93 -2.33 10.18 3.16
C ILE A 93 -2.90 11.42 3.86
N SER A 94 -2.74 12.60 3.25
CA SER A 94 -3.23 13.86 3.83
C SER A 94 -4.73 13.82 4.07
N ARG A 95 -5.51 13.30 3.11
CA ARG A 95 -6.96 13.13 3.27
C ARG A 95 -7.32 12.27 4.47
N GLN A 96 -6.59 11.18 4.73
CA GLN A 96 -6.91 10.32 5.88
C GLN A 96 -6.52 10.97 7.20
N ARG A 97 -5.42 11.73 7.25
CA ARG A 97 -5.05 12.51 8.45
C ARG A 97 -6.08 13.58 8.82
N GLU A 98 -6.77 14.15 7.84
CA GLU A 98 -7.85 15.12 8.07
C GLU A 98 -9.13 14.47 8.62
N LEU A 99 -9.28 13.15 8.50
CA LEU A 99 -10.44 12.38 8.94
C LEU A 99 -10.23 11.67 10.29
N GLU A 100 -8.99 11.66 10.82
CA GLU A 100 -8.64 11.17 12.16
C GLU A 100 -8.94 12.21 13.25
#